data_AF-A0A4R2RQU8-F1
#
_entry.id   AF-A0A4R2RQU8-F1
#
_cell.length_a   1.000
_cell.length_b   1.000
_cell.length_c   1.000
_cell.angle_alpha   90.00
_cell.angle_beta   90.00
_cell.angle_gamma   90.00
#
_symmetry.space_group_name_H-M   'P 1'
#
loop_
_entity.id
_entity.type
_entity.pdbx_description
1 polymer ?
#
loop_
_entity_poly.entity_id
_entity_poly.type
_entity_poly.pdbx_seq_one_letter_code
_entity_poly.pdbx_strand_id
1 'polypeptide(L)'
;MTIFPTSDLTRPSTLDDVQRALVALQELLSRDKPLSTVERDAAIFRFSLALIALMSIFERMLDREEAPSAQERPLLTLLQQDPDAVESVKYLRICTDAYTQATNRYDEALLHQLFKYLPPLATELRAWVDRLQELPPLSATLTPTGTSPDDATPRPFSSPKTGPRNGKLYN
;
A
#
# COMPACT_ATOMS: atom_id res chain seq x y z
N MET A 1 -12.84 15.31 -25.61
CA MET A 1 -11.65 15.85 -24.93
C MET A 1 -11.99 15.90 -23.46
N THR A 2 -11.64 14.85 -22.71
CA THR A 2 -12.07 14.66 -21.32
C THR A 2 -10.96 15.16 -20.40
N ILE A 3 -11.22 16.23 -19.67
CA ILE A 3 -10.30 16.80 -18.69
C ILE A 3 -10.63 16.11 -17.36
N PHE A 4 -9.84 15.11 -16.98
CA PHE A 4 -9.81 14.65 -15.60
C PHE A 4 -9.19 15.77 -14.76
N PRO A 5 -9.73 16.11 -13.58
CA PRO A 5 -8.95 16.89 -12.63
C PRO A 5 -7.76 16.04 -12.20
N THR A 6 -6.57 16.38 -12.73
CA THR A 6 -5.28 16.01 -12.15
C THR A 6 -5.10 16.79 -10.85
N SER A 7 -5.98 16.55 -9.88
CA SER A 7 -5.86 17.10 -8.55
C SER A 7 -4.89 16.21 -7.78
N ASP A 8 -3.62 16.59 -7.78
CA ASP A 8 -2.67 16.36 -6.68
C ASP A 8 -2.83 15.04 -5.89
N LEU A 9 -2.86 13.91 -6.60
CA LEU A 9 -2.75 12.55 -6.04
C LEU A 9 -1.27 12.20 -5.73
N THR A 10 -0.44 13.21 -5.50
CA THR A 10 0.99 13.07 -5.20
C THR A 10 1.25 12.57 -3.79
N ARG A 11 0.24 12.65 -2.90
CA ARG A 11 0.33 12.03 -1.58
C ARG A 11 -0.02 10.54 -1.69
N PRO A 12 0.90 9.63 -1.32
CA PRO A 12 0.55 8.22 -1.22
C PRO A 12 -0.60 8.03 -0.24
N SER A 13 -1.69 7.40 -0.67
CA SER A 13 -2.79 7.01 0.22
C SER A 13 -2.23 6.16 1.36
N THR A 14 -2.53 6.53 2.60
CA THR A 14 -2.06 5.82 3.79
C THR A 14 -3.14 4.89 4.33
N LEU A 15 -2.75 3.88 5.10
CA LEU A 15 -3.70 2.99 5.76
C LEU A 15 -4.63 3.76 6.72
N ASP A 16 -4.14 4.85 7.32
CA ASP A 16 -4.92 5.78 8.15
C ASP A 16 -6.03 6.47 7.35
N ASP A 17 -5.80 6.78 6.07
CA ASP A 17 -6.83 7.37 5.19
C ASP A 17 -7.97 6.38 4.93
N VAL A 18 -7.63 5.10 4.70
CA VAL A 18 -8.61 4.01 4.55
C VAL A 18 -9.41 3.83 5.84
N GLN A 19 -8.75 3.83 6.99
CA GLN A 19 -9.41 3.71 8.29
C GLN A 19 -10.39 4.83 8.58
N ARG A 20 -9.99 6.08 8.36
CA ARG A 20 -10.86 7.24 8.58
C ARG A 20 -12.08 7.20 7.66
N ALA A 21 -11.90 6.80 6.41
CA ALA A 21 -13.00 6.64 5.47
C ALA A 21 -13.97 5.52 5.90
N LEU A 22 -13.45 4.41 6.42
CA LEU A 22 -14.25 3.29 6.93
C LEU A 22 -15.03 3.64 8.19
N VAL A 23 -14.45 4.37 9.13
CA VAL A 23 -15.16 4.83 10.34
C VAL A 23 -16.33 5.73 9.95
N ALA A 24 -16.10 6.71 9.09
CA ALA A 24 -17.16 7.60 8.60
C ALA A 24 -18.25 6.86 7.81
N LEU A 25 -17.89 5.77 7.13
CA LEU A 25 -18.85 4.90 6.43
C LEU A 25 -19.69 4.10 7.43
N GLN A 26 -19.07 3.48 8.44
CA GLN A 26 -19.78 2.72 9.47
C GLN A 26 -20.74 3.60 10.27
N GLU A 27 -20.34 4.82 10.63
CA GLU A 27 -21.22 5.79 11.29
C GLU A 27 -22.47 6.11 10.45
N LEU A 28 -22.30 6.20 9.13
CA LEU A 28 -23.41 6.47 8.22
C LEU A 28 -24.33 5.25 8.09
N LEU A 29 -23.77 4.04 7.99
CA LEU A 29 -24.52 2.79 7.87
C LEU A 29 -25.23 2.37 9.16
N SER A 30 -24.76 2.83 10.33
CA SER A 30 -25.32 2.49 11.64
C SER A 30 -26.50 3.36 12.06
N ARG A 31 -26.98 4.27 11.20
CA ARG A 31 -28.10 5.16 11.52
C ARG A 31 -29.41 4.37 11.49
N ASP A 32 -30.24 4.55 12.52
CA ASP A 32 -31.58 3.93 12.60
C ASP A 32 -32.58 4.47 11.55
N LYS A 33 -32.20 5.51 10.79
CA LYS A 33 -33.06 6.16 9.80
C LYS A 33 -32.66 5.70 8.40
N PRO A 34 -33.62 5.47 7.49
CA PRO A 34 -33.29 5.20 6.10
C PRO A 34 -32.50 6.38 5.52
N LEU A 35 -31.38 6.06 4.85
CA LEU A 35 -30.56 7.06 4.20
C LEU A 35 -31.31 7.70 3.03
N SER A 36 -31.18 9.02 2.89
CA SER A 36 -31.59 9.72 1.68
C SER A 36 -30.75 9.29 0.47
N THR A 37 -31.21 9.56 -0.75
CA THR A 37 -30.46 9.29 -1.99
C THR A 37 -29.05 9.91 -1.95
N VAL A 38 -28.93 11.14 -1.46
CA VAL A 38 -27.64 11.84 -1.33
C VAL A 38 -26.72 11.14 -0.33
N GLU A 39 -27.26 10.69 0.81
CA GLU A 39 -26.49 9.95 1.82
C GLU A 39 -26.06 8.57 1.32
N ARG A 40 -26.94 7.87 0.58
CA ARG A 40 -26.62 6.60 -0.07
C ARG A 40 -25.46 6.77 -1.04
N ASP A 41 -25.53 7.77 -1.91
CA ASP A 41 -24.50 8.02 -2.91
C ASP A 41 -23.19 8.48 -2.24
N ALA A 42 -23.26 9.26 -1.15
CA ALA A 42 -22.11 9.61 -0.33
C ALA A 42 -21.48 8.38 0.36
N ALA A 43 -22.29 7.43 0.83
CA ALA A 43 -21.81 6.17 1.41
C ALA A 43 -21.03 5.36 0.37
N ILE A 44 -21.63 5.20 -0.82
CA ILE A 44 -21.00 4.50 -1.94
C ILE A 44 -19.68 5.20 -2.31
N PHE A 45 -19.68 6.52 -2.49
CA PHE A 45 -18.48 7.29 -2.80
C PHE A 45 -17.35 7.09 -1.77
N ARG A 46 -17.66 7.17 -0.47
CA ARG A 46 -16.68 6.96 0.61
C ARG A 46 -16.12 5.55 0.63
N PHE A 47 -16.97 4.55 0.44
CA PHE A 47 -16.54 3.17 0.29
C PHE A 47 -15.56 3.04 -0.90
N SER A 48 -15.89 3.62 -2.05
CA SER A 48 -15.05 3.57 -3.25
C SER A 48 -13.68 4.22 -3.03
N LEU A 49 -13.61 5.35 -2.32
CA LEU A 49 -12.34 5.98 -1.96
C LEU A 49 -11.48 5.07 -1.08
N ALA A 50 -12.08 4.47 -0.05
CA ALA A 50 -11.38 3.55 0.84
C ALA A 50 -10.85 2.32 0.09
N LEU A 51 -11.68 1.79 -0.82
CA LEU A 51 -11.35 0.64 -1.66
C LEU A 51 -10.22 0.95 -2.65
N ILE A 52 -10.29 2.07 -3.37
CA ILE A 52 -9.22 2.51 -4.28
C ILE A 52 -7.90 2.68 -3.50
N ALA A 53 -7.95 3.33 -2.34
CA ALA A 53 -6.78 3.50 -1.50
C ALA A 53 -6.18 2.17 -1.03
N LEU A 54 -7.01 1.19 -0.64
CA LEU A 54 -6.56 -0.16 -0.30
C LEU A 54 -5.91 -0.87 -1.49
N MET A 55 -6.53 -0.81 -2.68
CA MET A 55 -5.97 -1.42 -3.88
C MET A 55 -4.61 -0.80 -4.25
N SER A 56 -4.45 0.51 -4.15
CA SER A 56 -3.15 1.17 -4.34
C SER A 56 -2.12 0.82 -3.27
N ILE A 57 -2.53 0.40 -2.07
CA ILE A 57 -1.61 -0.19 -1.07
C ILE A 57 -1.16 -1.57 -1.54
N PHE A 58 -2.09 -2.43 -1.99
CA PHE A 58 -1.75 -3.75 -2.52
C PHE A 58 -0.80 -3.66 -3.73
N GLU A 59 -1.10 -2.81 -4.70
CA GLU A 59 -0.24 -2.59 -5.88
C GLU A 59 1.17 -2.18 -5.46
N ARG A 60 1.32 -1.21 -4.55
CA ARG A 60 2.66 -0.81 -4.07
C ARG A 60 3.39 -1.90 -3.31
N MET A 61 2.67 -2.74 -2.58
CA MET A 61 3.28 -3.89 -1.90
C MET A 61 3.74 -4.92 -2.94
N LEU A 62 2.95 -5.22 -3.96
CA LEU A 62 3.31 -6.16 -5.04
C LEU A 62 4.45 -5.61 -5.94
N ASP A 63 4.41 -4.33 -6.32
CA ASP A 63 5.44 -3.69 -7.15
C ASP A 63 6.80 -3.66 -6.45
N ARG A 64 6.81 -3.52 -5.11
CA ARG A 64 8.04 -3.61 -4.30
C ARG A 64 8.59 -5.03 -4.21
N GLU A 65 7.77 -6.05 -4.47
CA GLU A 65 8.15 -7.47 -4.42
C GLU A 65 8.81 -7.97 -5.74
N GLU A 66 8.79 -7.18 -6.83
CA GLU A 66 9.60 -7.42 -8.03
C GLU A 66 11.11 -7.16 -7.80
N ALA A 67 11.50 -6.64 -6.64
CA ALA A 67 12.89 -6.55 -6.22
C ALA A 67 13.46 -7.95 -5.87
N PRO A 68 14.70 -8.29 -6.27
CA PRO A 68 15.22 -9.66 -6.28
C PRO A 68 15.55 -10.28 -4.90
N SER A 69 15.31 -9.59 -3.78
CA SER A 69 15.55 -10.16 -2.45
C SER A 69 14.34 -10.96 -1.97
N ALA A 70 14.46 -12.28 -1.93
CA ALA A 70 13.43 -13.24 -1.55
C ALA A 70 12.92 -13.17 -0.09
N GLN A 71 13.31 -12.16 0.70
CA GLN A 71 13.11 -12.17 2.15
C GLN A 71 11.93 -11.32 2.67
N GLU A 72 11.27 -10.50 1.86
CA GLU A 72 10.21 -9.62 2.38
C GLU A 72 9.04 -9.51 1.39
N ARG A 73 8.28 -10.60 1.24
CA ARG A 73 7.04 -10.63 0.43
C ARG A 73 5.79 -10.88 1.30
N PRO A 74 5.47 -10.00 2.27
CA PRO A 74 4.44 -10.27 3.27
C PRO A 74 3.04 -10.37 2.66
N LEU A 75 2.72 -9.59 1.61
CA LEU A 75 1.41 -9.63 0.98
C LEU A 75 1.24 -10.89 0.12
N LEU A 76 2.23 -11.24 -0.70
CA LEU A 76 2.19 -12.50 -1.44
C LEU A 76 2.17 -13.72 -0.52
N THR A 77 2.92 -13.69 0.59
CA THR A 77 2.89 -14.77 1.58
C THR A 77 1.50 -14.93 2.18
N LEU A 78 0.85 -13.81 2.55
CA LEU A 78 -0.51 -13.82 3.07
C LEU A 78 -1.51 -14.35 2.04
N LEU A 79 -1.43 -13.91 0.78
CA LEU A 79 -2.30 -14.40 -0.30
C LEU A 79 -2.04 -15.87 -0.67
N GLN A 80 -0.82 -16.38 -0.49
CA GLN A 80 -0.49 -17.79 -0.75
C GLN A 80 -0.95 -18.72 0.39
N GLN A 81 -0.97 -18.21 1.62
CA GLN A 81 -1.36 -18.97 2.82
C GLN A 81 -2.88 -18.96 3.04
N ASP A 82 -3.58 -17.95 2.50
CA ASP A 82 -5.02 -17.77 2.68
C ASP A 82 -5.73 -17.66 1.31
N PRO A 83 -6.30 -18.78 0.81
CA PRO A 83 -7.12 -18.78 -0.41
C PRO A 83 -8.36 -17.89 -0.31
N ASP A 84 -8.93 -17.73 0.90
CA ASP A 84 -10.10 -16.88 1.12
C ASP A 84 -9.71 -15.40 0.98
N ALA A 85 -8.48 -15.02 1.33
CA ALA A 85 -7.94 -13.70 1.05
C ALA A 85 -7.87 -13.41 -0.46
N VAL A 86 -7.46 -14.38 -1.28
CA VAL A 86 -7.42 -14.21 -2.75
C VAL A 86 -8.81 -13.96 -3.32
N GLU A 87 -9.80 -14.73 -2.90
CA GLU A 87 -11.19 -14.54 -3.34
C GLU A 87 -11.76 -13.20 -2.85
N SER A 88 -11.41 -12.79 -1.64
CA SER A 88 -11.79 -11.49 -1.09
C SER A 88 -11.24 -10.32 -1.92
N VAL A 89 -9.95 -10.33 -2.30
CA VAL A 89 -9.37 -9.27 -3.15
C VAL A 89 -10.06 -9.22 -4.52
N LYS A 90 -10.36 -10.38 -5.13
CA LYS A 90 -11.10 -10.44 -6.40
C LYS A 90 -12.49 -9.84 -6.25
N TYR A 91 -13.20 -10.18 -5.17
CA TYR A 91 -14.52 -9.67 -4.89
C TYR A 91 -14.53 -8.15 -4.72
N LEU A 92 -13.57 -7.62 -3.95
CA LEU A 92 -13.36 -6.18 -3.79
C LEU A 92 -13.11 -5.49 -5.13
N ARG A 93 -12.30 -6.08 -6.02
CA ARG A 93 -12.04 -5.52 -7.35
C ARG A 93 -13.28 -5.46 -8.24
N ILE A 94 -14.12 -6.50 -8.22
CA ILE A 94 -15.41 -6.51 -8.94
C ILE A 94 -16.30 -5.36 -8.46
N CYS A 95 -16.30 -5.05 -7.16
CA CYS A 95 -17.05 -3.93 -6.61
C CYS A 95 -16.54 -2.57 -7.09
N THR A 96 -15.22 -2.39 -7.25
CA THR A 96 -14.64 -1.19 -7.84
C THR A 96 -15.11 -0.98 -9.28
N ASP A 97 -15.11 -2.04 -10.08
CA ASP A 97 -15.52 -2.00 -11.49
C ASP A 97 -17.02 -1.68 -11.60
N ALA A 98 -17.85 -2.33 -10.77
CA ALA A 98 -19.29 -2.08 -10.73
C ALA A 98 -19.62 -0.65 -10.30
N TYR A 99 -18.91 -0.09 -9.31
CA TYR A 99 -19.04 1.31 -8.93
C TYR A 99 -18.71 2.26 -10.09
N THR A 100 -17.56 2.05 -10.73
CA THR A 100 -17.09 2.88 -11.85
C THR A 100 -18.11 2.88 -12.99
N GLN A 101 -18.73 1.73 -13.27
CA GLN A 101 -19.80 1.62 -14.25
C GLN A 101 -21.07 2.37 -13.82
N ALA A 102 -21.48 2.22 -12.56
CA ALA A 102 -22.66 2.87 -12.00
C ALA A 102 -22.57 4.40 -12.06
N THR A 103 -21.40 4.97 -11.74
CA THR A 103 -21.18 6.42 -11.78
C THR A 103 -21.07 6.97 -13.20
N ASN A 104 -20.41 6.25 -14.11
CA ASN A 104 -20.21 6.72 -15.49
C ASN A 104 -21.50 6.74 -16.31
N ARG A 105 -22.47 5.89 -15.97
CA ARG A 105 -23.76 5.80 -16.65
C ARG A 105 -24.94 6.35 -15.85
N TYR A 106 -24.69 6.81 -14.63
CA TYR A 106 -25.72 7.21 -13.66
C TYR A 106 -26.87 6.19 -13.58
N ASP A 107 -26.53 4.94 -13.29
CA ASP A 107 -27.49 3.85 -13.15
C ASP A 107 -27.98 3.73 -11.70
N GLU A 108 -29.13 4.31 -11.38
CA GLU A 108 -29.69 4.30 -10.02
C GLU A 108 -30.02 2.89 -9.51
N ALA A 109 -30.38 1.94 -10.40
CA ALA A 109 -30.68 0.58 -10.00
C ALA A 109 -29.39 -0.14 -9.56
N LEU A 110 -28.29 0.06 -10.29
CA LEU A 110 -26.99 -0.46 -9.94
C LEU A 110 -26.44 0.19 -8.65
N LEU A 111 -26.60 1.50 -8.46
CA LEU A 111 -26.23 2.18 -7.21
C LEU A 111 -27.03 1.64 -6.01
N HIS A 112 -28.33 1.39 -6.19
CA HIS A 112 -29.15 0.79 -5.15
C HIS A 112 -28.72 -0.66 -4.83
N GLN A 113 -28.34 -1.43 -5.85
CA GLN A 113 -27.80 -2.77 -5.66
C GLN A 113 -26.46 -2.74 -4.92
N LEU A 114 -25.52 -1.87 -5.33
CA LEU A 114 -24.24 -1.67 -4.66
C LEU A 114 -24.40 -1.28 -3.19
N PHE A 115 -25.36 -0.39 -2.90
CA PHE A 115 -25.65 0.01 -1.53
C PHE A 115 -26.07 -1.16 -0.62
N LYS A 116 -26.80 -2.15 -1.15
CA LYS A 116 -27.19 -3.34 -0.37
C LYS A 116 -26.00 -4.21 0.04
N TYR A 117 -24.95 -4.23 -0.79
CA TYR A 117 -23.71 -4.97 -0.51
C TYR A 117 -22.70 -4.14 0.28
N LEU A 118 -22.94 -2.84 0.48
CA LEU A 118 -22.00 -1.96 1.16
C LEU A 118 -21.65 -2.39 2.60
N PRO A 119 -22.60 -2.83 3.45
CA PRO A 119 -22.27 -3.27 4.80
C PRO A 119 -21.30 -4.47 4.87
N PRO A 120 -21.56 -5.62 4.20
CA PRO A 120 -20.60 -6.73 4.23
C PRO A 120 -19.27 -6.36 3.56
N LEU A 121 -19.28 -5.53 2.52
CA LEU A 121 -18.05 -5.04 1.88
C LEU A 121 -17.22 -4.14 2.80
N ALA A 122 -17.86 -3.28 3.60
CA ALA A 122 -17.17 -2.44 4.57
C ALA A 122 -16.52 -3.28 5.68
N THR A 123 -17.17 -4.36 6.11
CA THR A 123 -16.59 -5.34 7.05
C THR A 123 -15.37 -6.03 6.44
N GLU A 124 -15.45 -6.46 5.19
CA GLU A 124 -14.32 -7.11 4.52
C GLU A 124 -13.13 -6.15 4.32
N LEU A 125 -13.42 -4.91 3.92
CA LEU A 125 -12.39 -3.87 3.77
C LEU A 125 -11.71 -3.57 5.11
N ARG A 126 -12.47 -3.59 6.22
CA ARG A 126 -11.92 -3.43 7.57
C ARG A 126 -11.03 -4.61 7.95
N ALA A 127 -11.46 -5.85 7.69
CA ALA A 127 -10.65 -7.03 7.94
C ALA A 127 -9.30 -6.98 7.18
N TRP A 128 -9.31 -6.46 5.94
CA TRP A 128 -8.09 -6.22 5.19
C TRP A 128 -7.18 -5.17 5.80
N VAL A 129 -7.75 -4.07 6.27
CA VAL A 129 -6.99 -3.05 6.98
C VAL A 129 -6.33 -3.66 8.22
N ASP A 130 -7.07 -4.44 9.01
CA ASP A 130 -6.56 -5.07 10.22
C ASP A 130 -5.42 -6.07 9.88
N ARG A 131 -5.61 -6.93 8.88
CA ARG A 131 -4.55 -7.84 8.34
C ARG A 131 -3.29 -7.07 7.94
N LEU A 132 -3.44 -5.95 7.22
CA LEU A 132 -2.32 -5.13 6.77
C LEU A 132 -1.59 -4.43 7.92
N GLN A 133 -2.27 -4.11 9.03
CA GLN A 133 -1.63 -3.56 10.22
C GLN A 133 -0.80 -4.59 10.99
N GLU A 134 -1.20 -5.85 10.94
CA GLU A 134 -0.48 -6.96 11.56
C GLU A 134 0.76 -7.37 10.76
N LEU A 135 0.83 -7.00 9.48
CA LEU A 135 2.03 -7.22 8.69
C LEU A 135 3.18 -6.40 9.29
N PRO A 136 4.38 -6.99 9.42
CA PRO A 136 5.54 -6.26 9.91
C PRO A 136 5.75 -5.01 9.05
N PRO A 137 6.04 -3.84 9.65
CA PRO A 137 6.31 -2.64 8.88
C PRO A 137 7.41 -2.96 7.87
N LEU A 138 7.26 -2.49 6.63
CA LEU A 138 8.22 -2.62 5.53
C LEU A 138 9.52 -1.81 5.80
N SER A 139 9.97 -1.78 7.04
CA SER A 139 11.02 -0.93 7.60
C SER A 139 11.62 -1.64 8.80
N ALA A 140 12.20 -2.83 8.62
CA ALA A 140 12.91 -3.51 9.71
C ALA A 140 14.04 -4.46 9.30
N THR A 141 14.69 -4.31 8.13
CA THR A 141 15.98 -5.00 7.92
C THR A 141 16.93 -4.30 6.93
N LEU A 142 17.26 -3.05 7.21
CA LEU A 142 18.61 -2.56 6.92
C LEU A 142 19.37 -2.51 8.25
N THR A 143 19.73 -3.67 8.80
CA THR A 143 20.99 -3.71 9.53
C THR A 143 22.07 -3.47 8.47
N PRO A 144 22.78 -2.33 8.48
CA PRO A 144 24.02 -2.27 7.74
C PRO A 144 24.86 -3.45 8.24
N THR A 145 25.27 -4.31 7.33
CA THR A 145 26.33 -5.28 7.55
C THR A 145 27.62 -4.49 7.79
N GLY A 146 27.70 -3.86 8.96
CA GLY A 146 28.87 -3.17 9.48
C GLY A 146 29.77 -4.22 10.09
N THR A 147 30.61 -4.77 9.22
CA THR A 147 32.03 -5.04 9.46
C THR A 147 32.40 -5.77 10.75
N SER A 148 32.96 -6.98 10.59
CA SER A 148 33.80 -7.64 11.58
C SER A 148 34.62 -6.62 12.39
N PRO A 149 34.71 -6.76 13.72
CA PRO A 149 35.86 -6.24 14.44
C PRO A 149 37.04 -7.11 14.02
N ASP A 150 37.65 -6.76 12.88
CA ASP A 150 38.92 -7.34 12.49
C ASP A 150 39.93 -6.94 13.57
N ASP A 151 40.63 -7.98 13.96
CA ASP A 151 41.43 -8.05 15.16
C ASP A 151 42.50 -6.94 15.16
N ALA A 152 42.67 -6.36 16.34
CA ALA A 152 43.61 -5.29 16.55
C ALA A 152 45.03 -5.79 16.32
N THR A 153 45.77 -5.17 15.40
CA THR A 153 47.23 -5.13 15.56
C THR A 153 47.80 -3.81 15.03
N PRO A 154 48.17 -2.86 15.90
CA PRO A 154 48.97 -1.71 15.48
C PRO A 154 50.37 -2.19 15.11
N ARG A 155 50.75 -2.06 13.83
CA ARG A 155 52.13 -2.29 13.39
C ARG A 155 53.02 -1.14 13.90
N PRO A 156 54.21 -1.43 14.45
CA PRO A 156 55.06 -0.41 15.03
C PRO A 156 55.68 0.50 13.96
N PHE A 157 55.78 1.79 14.29
CA PHE A 157 56.61 2.76 13.60
C PHE A 157 58.03 2.20 13.42
N SER A 158 58.44 2.03 12.17
CA SER A 158 59.85 1.86 11.81
C SER A 158 60.21 2.95 10.81
N SER A 159 61.12 3.82 11.23
CA SER A 159 61.64 4.97 10.50
C SER A 159 62.62 4.55 9.37
N PRO A 160 63.29 5.50 8.70
CA PRO A 160 63.28 5.67 7.25
C PRO A 160 64.40 4.90 6.53
N LYS A 161 64.21 4.62 5.24
CA LYS A 161 65.31 4.22 4.34
C LYS A 161 65.42 5.16 3.15
N THR A 162 66.52 5.88 3.15
CA THR A 162 67.09 6.74 2.11
C THR A 162 67.45 6.00 0.81
N GLY A 163 67.01 6.55 -0.32
CA GLY A 163 67.68 6.54 -1.65
C GLY A 163 67.56 5.27 -2.53
N PRO A 164 67.85 5.35 -3.85
CA PRO A 164 68.46 6.46 -4.60
C PRO A 164 67.66 7.02 -5.80
N ARG A 165 68.14 8.19 -6.23
CA ARG A 165 67.84 9.00 -7.43
C ARG A 165 67.87 8.23 -8.77
N ASN A 166 66.99 8.64 -9.69
CA ASN A 166 67.29 9.23 -11.03
C ASN A 166 66.28 8.78 -12.09
N GLY A 167 65.78 9.72 -12.89
CA GLY A 167 65.05 9.38 -14.11
C GLY A 167 64.27 10.51 -14.78
N LYS A 168 64.98 11.58 -15.16
CA LYS A 168 64.70 12.53 -16.26
C LYS A 168 63.25 12.70 -16.76
N LEU A 169 62.71 13.89 -16.51
CA LEU A 169 61.71 14.52 -17.37
C LEU A 169 62.42 15.02 -18.64
N TYR A 170 61.92 14.62 -19.81
CA TYR A 170 62.17 15.30 -21.08
C TYR A 170 60.88 16.03 -21.49
N ASN A 171 61.09 17.19 -22.12
CA ASN A 171 60.13 18.20 -22.58
C ASN A 171 58.86 17.68 -23.26
#